data_AF-A0A8T4XWR2-F1
#
_entry.id   AF-A0A8T4XWR2-F1
#
_cell.length_a   1.000
_cell.length_b   1.000
_cell.length_c   1.000
_cell.angle_alpha   90.00
_cell.angle_beta   90.00
_cell.angle_gamma   90.00
#
_symmetry.space_group_name_H-M   'P 1'
#
loop_
_entity.id
_entity.type
_entity.pdbx_description
1 polymer ?
#
loop_
_entity_poly.entity_id
_entity_poly.type
_entity_poly.pdbx_seq_one_letter_code
_entity_poly.pdbx_strand_id
1 'polypeptide(L)'
;MSSLDGFKEKIEEFRRHMRENYENLLKKYEKSLEDFKKADLSSKDKLIALYLDVKRLRIDFKHGFQSLYRNFKAAIYGFRRNLRDLALDLPKEYGEAIDEIRSILIEAAEDLEKYLRLSRDLEGSLREFESRIRDLLITETPPTTSVSVKINTLTEALEDALKEVFSSTEKILSKATEVVSSIRIPESDAKLIKLLVDAGIFRSRNEALAYFAHKGIEASRDWLNRVQERLHKIRELQEETRKELEEIFKEDFDQKENE
;
A
#
# COMPACT_ATOMS: atom_id res chain seq x y z
N MET A 1 19.02 -26.25 -14.46
CA MET A 1 17.67 -25.94 -13.94
C MET A 1 17.76 -25.28 -12.55
N SER A 2 18.30 -25.95 -11.52
CA SER A 2 18.37 -25.40 -10.14
C SER A 2 18.92 -23.97 -9.95
N SER A 3 19.92 -23.51 -10.71
CA SER A 3 20.47 -22.15 -10.55
C SER A 3 19.62 -21.04 -11.18
N LEU A 4 18.91 -21.32 -12.28
CA LEU A 4 18.03 -20.37 -12.98
C LEU A 4 16.68 -20.25 -12.27
N ASP A 5 16.15 -21.38 -11.78
CA ASP A 5 14.92 -21.39 -10.97
C ASP A 5 15.13 -20.59 -9.67
N GLY A 6 16.25 -20.81 -8.97
CA GLY A 6 16.62 -20.02 -7.79
C GLY A 6 16.91 -18.55 -8.10
N PHE A 7 17.30 -18.21 -9.33
CA PHE A 7 17.46 -16.82 -9.75
C PHE A 7 16.11 -16.13 -9.97
N LYS A 8 15.16 -16.85 -10.58
CA LYS A 8 13.77 -16.40 -10.76
C LYS A 8 13.09 -16.15 -9.41
N GLU A 9 13.23 -17.08 -8.47
CA GLU A 9 12.68 -16.94 -7.12
C GLU A 9 13.22 -15.69 -6.39
N LYS A 10 14.52 -15.40 -6.52
CA LYS A 10 15.12 -14.17 -5.96
C LYS A 10 14.54 -12.89 -6.56
N ILE A 11 14.20 -12.88 -7.85
CA ILE A 11 13.58 -11.72 -8.48
C ILE A 11 12.15 -11.54 -7.98
N GLU A 12 11.38 -12.62 -7.85
CA GLU A 12 10.02 -12.56 -7.34
C GLU A 12 9.98 -12.14 -5.86
N GLU A 13 10.88 -12.68 -5.03
CA GLU A 13 11.02 -12.24 -3.64
C GLU A 13 11.38 -10.74 -3.56
N PHE A 14 12.29 -10.30 -4.42
CA PHE A 14 12.65 -8.89 -4.54
C PHE A 14 11.46 -8.01 -4.96
N ARG A 15 10.64 -8.45 -5.93
CA ARG A 15 9.42 -7.74 -6.35
C ARG A 15 8.41 -7.63 -5.21
N ARG A 16 8.22 -8.71 -4.45
CA ARG A 16 7.36 -8.72 -3.27
C ARG A 16 7.86 -7.75 -2.21
N HIS A 17 9.14 -7.81 -1.86
CA HIS A 17 9.75 -6.90 -0.88
C HIS A 17 9.66 -5.43 -1.33
N MET A 18 9.79 -5.19 -2.64
CA MET A 18 9.60 -3.86 -3.21
C MET A 18 8.20 -3.31 -2.99
N ARG A 19 7.18 -4.12 -3.27
CA ARG A 19 5.78 -3.78 -3.02
C ARG A 19 5.53 -3.50 -1.54
N GLU A 20 5.94 -4.41 -0.65
CA GLU A 20 5.75 -4.28 0.80
C GLU A 20 6.39 -3.00 1.36
N ASN A 21 7.63 -2.70 0.96
CA ASN A 21 8.32 -1.49 1.41
C ASN A 21 7.62 -0.23 0.94
N TYR A 22 7.10 -0.23 -0.29
CA TYR A 22 6.36 0.89 -0.83
C TYR A 22 5.00 1.07 -0.14
N GLU A 23 4.27 -0.01 0.14
CA GLU A 23 3.04 0.02 0.93
C GLU A 23 3.26 0.52 2.35
N ASN A 24 4.32 0.03 3.02
CA ASN A 24 4.67 0.45 4.37
C ASN A 24 5.05 1.93 4.42
N LEU A 25 5.75 2.42 3.38
CA LEU A 25 5.99 3.85 3.21
C LEU A 25 4.63 4.57 3.21
N LEU A 26 3.73 4.22 2.30
CA LEU A 26 2.43 4.89 2.14
C LEU A 26 1.55 4.85 3.38
N LYS A 27 1.44 3.72 4.08
CA LYS A 27 0.63 3.58 5.31
C LYS A 27 1.07 4.58 6.39
N LYS A 28 2.38 4.85 6.49
CA LYS A 28 2.91 5.88 7.39
C LYS A 28 2.39 7.28 7.02
N TYR A 29 2.26 7.57 5.73
CA TYR A 29 1.75 8.85 5.23
C TYR A 29 0.24 8.96 5.37
N GLU A 30 -0.50 7.89 5.07
CA GLU A 30 -1.95 7.83 5.21
C GLU A 30 -2.40 8.20 6.63
N LYS A 31 -1.74 7.65 7.66
CA LYS A 31 -1.99 8.03 9.05
C LYS A 31 -1.80 9.54 9.30
N SER A 32 -0.74 10.12 8.74
CA SER A 32 -0.47 11.56 8.88
C SER A 32 -1.51 12.41 8.15
N LEU A 33 -2.04 11.93 7.02
CA LEU A 33 -3.13 12.60 6.28
C LEU A 33 -4.46 12.53 7.04
N GLU A 34 -4.76 11.42 7.71
CA GLU A 34 -5.93 11.33 8.59
C GLU A 34 -5.87 12.33 9.75
N ASP A 35 -4.67 12.55 10.30
CA ASP A 35 -4.47 13.55 11.35
C ASP A 35 -4.72 14.97 10.82
N PHE A 36 -4.33 15.28 9.57
CA PHE A 36 -4.65 16.57 8.93
C PHE A 36 -6.14 16.79 8.74
N LYS A 37 -6.93 15.73 8.48
CA LYS A 37 -8.39 15.84 8.37
C LYS A 37 -9.04 16.27 9.70
N LYS A 38 -8.41 15.92 10.82
CA LYS A 38 -8.88 16.27 12.17
C LYS A 38 -8.23 17.55 12.69
N ALA A 39 -7.36 18.18 11.91
CA ALA A 39 -6.65 19.36 12.34
C ALA A 39 -7.63 20.52 12.56
N ASP A 40 -7.48 21.18 13.70
CA ASP A 40 -8.28 22.34 14.05
C ASP A 40 -7.71 23.59 13.37
N LEU A 41 -8.52 24.23 12.52
CA LEU A 41 -8.14 25.38 11.69
C LEU A 41 -8.61 26.72 12.27
N SER A 42 -9.09 26.72 13.52
CA SER A 42 -9.71 27.88 14.17
C SER A 42 -8.80 29.08 14.40
N SER A 43 -7.49 28.96 14.20
CA SER A 43 -6.53 30.03 14.46
C SER A 43 -5.35 30.01 13.50
N LYS A 44 -4.74 31.19 13.31
CA LYS A 44 -3.55 31.37 12.47
C LYS A 44 -2.38 30.49 12.94
N ASP A 45 -2.16 30.35 14.25
CA ASP A 45 -1.08 29.52 14.80
C ASP A 45 -1.26 28.04 14.46
N LYS A 46 -2.49 27.53 14.50
CA LYS A 46 -2.79 26.16 14.10
C LYS A 46 -2.64 25.93 12.60
N LEU A 47 -2.98 26.92 11.76
CA LEU A 47 -2.72 26.88 10.32
C LEU A 47 -1.22 26.89 9.99
N ILE A 48 -0.42 27.65 10.75
CA ILE A 48 1.04 27.63 10.63
C ILE A 48 1.58 26.25 11.02
N ALA A 49 1.08 25.66 12.11
CA ALA A 49 1.48 24.31 12.52
C ALA A 49 1.16 23.27 11.43
N LEU A 50 -0.08 23.29 10.90
CA LEU A 50 -0.48 22.41 9.80
C LEU A 50 0.39 22.61 8.55
N TYR A 51 0.69 23.85 8.17
CA TYR A 51 1.59 24.15 7.05
C TYR A 51 2.96 23.49 7.23
N LEU A 52 3.55 23.62 8.43
CA LEU A 52 4.86 23.04 8.74
C LEU A 52 4.82 21.51 8.72
N ASP A 53 3.75 20.91 9.24
CA ASP A 53 3.57 19.46 9.26
C ASP A 53 3.39 18.89 7.85
N VAL A 54 2.56 19.51 7.01
CA VAL A 54 2.37 19.14 5.61
C VAL A 54 3.67 19.27 4.82
N LYS A 55 4.40 20.37 5.01
CA LYS A 55 5.70 20.59 4.37
C LYS A 55 6.71 19.52 4.77
N ARG A 56 6.79 19.20 6.07
CA ARG A 56 7.66 18.13 6.58
C ARG A 56 7.27 16.79 5.98
N LEU A 57 5.97 16.47 5.98
CA LEU A 57 5.44 15.23 5.43
C LEU A 57 5.82 15.08 3.94
N ARG A 58 5.66 16.14 3.13
CA ARG A 58 6.04 16.13 1.72
C ARG A 58 7.53 15.89 1.51
N ILE A 59 8.38 16.56 2.28
CA ILE A 59 9.85 16.41 2.20
C ILE A 59 10.25 14.99 2.58
N ASP A 60 9.72 14.47 3.69
CA ASP A 60 9.99 13.12 4.16
C ASP A 60 9.51 12.07 3.17
N PHE A 61 8.31 12.26 2.59
CA PHE A 61 7.76 11.37 1.54
C PHE A 61 8.70 11.31 0.34
N LYS A 62 9.10 12.48 -0.17
CA LYS A 62 10.02 12.58 -1.30
C LYS A 62 11.33 11.85 -1.02
N HIS A 63 11.94 12.08 0.15
CA HIS A 63 13.22 11.46 0.49
C HIS A 63 13.09 9.94 0.72
N GLY A 64 12.06 9.50 1.44
CA GLY A 64 11.79 8.09 1.68
C GLY A 64 11.58 7.34 0.36
N PHE A 65 10.75 7.89 -0.53
CA PHE A 65 10.51 7.29 -1.83
C PHE A 65 11.76 7.29 -2.72
N GLN A 66 12.52 8.39 -2.78
CA GLN A 66 13.75 8.44 -3.56
C GLN A 66 14.80 7.43 -3.08
N SER A 67 14.91 7.22 -1.77
CA SER A 67 15.79 6.21 -1.18
C SER A 67 15.38 4.81 -1.63
N LEU A 68 14.09 4.45 -1.48
CA LEU A 68 13.53 3.19 -1.94
C LEU A 68 13.78 2.98 -3.44
N TYR A 69 13.42 3.97 -4.27
CA TYR A 69 13.59 3.90 -5.73
C TYR A 69 15.05 3.63 -6.13
N ARG A 70 16.01 4.34 -5.51
CA ARG A 70 17.44 4.13 -5.79
C ARG A 70 17.90 2.72 -5.45
N ASN A 71 17.48 2.21 -4.29
CA ASN A 71 17.83 0.86 -3.83
C ASN A 71 17.27 -0.20 -4.79
N PHE A 72 15.99 -0.09 -5.15
CA PHE A 72 15.36 -1.05 -6.06
C PHE A 72 15.95 -0.96 -7.47
N LYS A 73 16.22 0.24 -7.98
CA LYS A 73 16.86 0.42 -9.28
C LYS A 73 18.25 -0.21 -9.32
N ALA A 74 19.06 -0.01 -8.27
CA ALA A 74 20.38 -0.61 -8.15
C ALA A 74 20.31 -2.15 -8.12
N ALA A 75 19.34 -2.71 -7.39
CA ALA A 75 19.13 -4.15 -7.35
C ALA A 75 18.73 -4.73 -8.72
N ILE A 76 17.83 -4.08 -9.47
CA ILE A 76 17.47 -4.50 -10.84
C ILE A 76 18.71 -4.51 -11.75
N TYR A 77 19.57 -3.48 -11.67
CA TYR A 77 20.83 -3.48 -12.40
C TYR A 77 21.76 -4.62 -11.96
N GLY A 78 21.81 -4.90 -10.66
CA GLY A 78 22.56 -6.04 -10.10
C GLY A 78 22.07 -7.37 -10.67
N PHE A 79 20.76 -7.61 -10.69
CA PHE A 79 20.19 -8.81 -11.30
C PHE A 79 20.51 -8.89 -12.80
N ARG A 80 20.34 -7.80 -13.56
CA ARG A 80 20.69 -7.80 -15.00
C ARG A 80 22.16 -8.14 -15.26
N ARG A 81 23.05 -7.62 -14.41
CA ARG A 81 24.49 -7.94 -14.48
C ARG A 81 24.74 -9.41 -14.16
N ASN A 82 24.21 -9.90 -13.04
CA ASN A 82 24.40 -11.29 -12.63
C ASN A 82 23.83 -12.28 -13.65
N LEU A 83 22.67 -11.98 -14.25
CA LEU A 83 22.09 -12.80 -15.31
C LEU A 83 22.98 -12.82 -16.55
N ARG A 84 23.56 -11.67 -16.93
CA ARG A 84 24.49 -11.58 -18.06
C ARG A 84 25.74 -12.41 -17.80
N ASP A 85 26.31 -12.33 -16.61
CA ASP A 85 27.52 -13.08 -16.24
C ASP A 85 27.21 -14.58 -16.23
N LEU A 86 26.09 -15.00 -15.63
CA LEU A 86 25.64 -16.40 -15.64
C LEU A 86 25.37 -16.93 -17.06
N ALA A 87 24.82 -16.09 -17.94
CA ALA A 87 24.51 -16.46 -19.32
C ALA A 87 25.75 -16.73 -20.18
N LEU A 88 26.93 -16.21 -19.82
CA LEU A 88 28.19 -16.48 -20.52
C LEU A 88 28.68 -17.91 -20.29
N ASP A 89 28.42 -18.46 -19.10
CA ASP A 89 28.90 -19.77 -18.67
C ASP A 89 27.92 -20.90 -19.02
N LEU A 90 26.71 -20.57 -19.48
CA LEU A 90 25.66 -21.53 -19.78
C LEU A 90 25.65 -21.97 -21.25
N PRO A 91 25.37 -23.26 -21.54
CA PRO A 91 25.11 -23.73 -22.89
C PRO A 91 23.96 -22.99 -23.59
N LYS A 92 24.00 -22.91 -24.92
CA LYS A 92 22.97 -22.22 -25.73
C LYS A 92 21.54 -22.75 -25.54
N GLU A 93 21.40 -24.00 -25.12
CA GLU A 93 20.12 -24.65 -24.84
C GLU A 93 19.33 -23.96 -23.71
N TYR A 94 20.01 -23.19 -22.85
CA TYR A 94 19.38 -22.40 -21.79
C TYR A 94 18.90 -21.01 -22.24
N GLY A 95 19.02 -20.68 -23.53
CA GLY A 95 18.68 -19.37 -24.09
C GLY A 95 17.24 -18.93 -23.77
N GLU A 96 16.27 -19.84 -23.93
CA GLU A 96 14.85 -19.56 -23.65
C GLU A 96 14.61 -19.21 -22.17
N ALA A 97 15.22 -19.93 -21.24
CA ALA A 97 15.11 -19.66 -19.81
C ALA A 97 15.78 -18.33 -19.42
N ILE A 98 16.90 -17.97 -20.06
CA ILE A 98 17.55 -16.67 -19.85
C ILE A 98 16.67 -15.52 -20.36
N ASP A 99 16.02 -15.70 -21.51
CA ASP A 99 15.12 -14.70 -22.07
C ASP A 99 13.85 -14.55 -21.22
N GLU A 100 13.33 -15.64 -20.63
CA GLU A 100 12.23 -15.58 -19.66
C GLU A 100 12.61 -14.73 -18.45
N ILE A 101 13.76 -14.99 -17.82
CA ILE A 101 14.23 -14.20 -16.68
C ILE A 101 14.46 -12.73 -17.08
N ARG A 102 14.95 -12.48 -18.30
CA ARG A 102 15.10 -11.12 -18.81
C ARG A 102 13.75 -10.41 -18.91
N SER A 103 12.70 -11.10 -19.35
CA SER A 103 11.32 -10.58 -19.37
C SER A 103 10.85 -10.18 -17.97
N ILE A 104 11.06 -11.04 -16.97
CA ILE A 104 10.68 -10.75 -15.57
C ILE A 104 11.44 -9.51 -15.04
N LEU A 105 12.72 -9.33 -15.41
CA LEU A 105 13.50 -8.14 -15.06
C LEU A 105 13.09 -6.87 -15.82
N ILE A 106 12.42 -7.01 -16.96
CA ILE A 106 11.80 -5.88 -17.66
C ILE A 106 10.53 -5.50 -16.92
N GLU A 107 9.65 -6.46 -16.62
CA GLU A 107 8.42 -6.24 -15.85
C GLU A 107 8.71 -5.60 -14.48
N ALA A 108 9.72 -6.09 -13.75
CA ALA A 108 10.12 -5.51 -12.47
C ALA A 108 10.57 -4.05 -12.58
N ALA A 109 11.21 -3.68 -13.70
CA ALA A 109 11.61 -2.29 -13.96
C ALA A 109 10.40 -1.41 -14.32
N GLU A 110 9.44 -1.94 -15.08
CA GLU A 110 8.19 -1.26 -15.41
C GLU A 110 7.34 -1.02 -14.15
N ASP A 111 7.25 -2.00 -13.25
CA ASP A 111 6.61 -1.86 -11.94
C ASP A 111 7.25 -0.72 -11.15
N LEU A 112 8.59 -0.65 -11.11
CA LEU A 112 9.30 0.41 -10.42
C LEU A 112 9.02 1.81 -11.02
N GLU A 113 8.92 1.90 -12.35
CA GLU A 113 8.55 3.15 -13.03
C GLU A 113 7.11 3.56 -12.71
N LYS A 114 6.19 2.60 -12.61
CA LYS A 114 4.80 2.84 -12.20
C LYS A 114 4.75 3.44 -10.79
N TYR A 115 5.51 2.90 -9.85
CA TYR A 115 5.61 3.46 -8.49
C TYR A 115 6.23 4.86 -8.46
N LEU A 116 7.22 5.14 -9.32
CA LEU A 116 7.79 6.48 -9.49
C LEU A 116 6.76 7.50 -9.97
N ARG A 117 5.96 7.16 -10.96
CA ARG A 117 4.89 8.05 -11.47
C ARG A 117 3.88 8.35 -10.37
N LEU A 118 3.36 7.29 -9.75
CA LEU A 118 2.40 7.38 -8.66
C LEU A 118 2.91 8.23 -7.47
N SER A 119 4.17 8.07 -7.10
CA SER A 119 4.78 8.87 -6.04
C SER A 119 4.94 10.33 -6.42
N ARG A 120 5.26 10.62 -7.67
CA ARG A 120 5.33 12.01 -8.15
C ARG A 120 3.96 12.68 -8.13
N ASP A 121 2.91 11.96 -8.49
CA ASP A 121 1.54 12.46 -8.43
C ASP A 121 1.18 12.82 -6.97
N LEU A 122 1.49 11.94 -6.01
CA LEU A 122 1.26 12.20 -4.60
C LEU A 122 2.12 13.36 -4.05
N GLU A 123 3.41 13.45 -4.41
CA GLU A 123 4.26 14.60 -4.08
C GLU A 123 3.66 15.90 -4.64
N GLY A 124 3.13 15.85 -5.86
CA GLY A 124 2.43 16.94 -6.53
C GLY A 124 1.21 17.41 -5.74
N SER A 125 0.31 16.49 -5.40
CA SER A 125 -0.88 16.81 -4.61
C SER A 125 -0.52 17.37 -3.22
N LEU A 126 0.50 16.80 -2.54
CA LEU A 126 1.00 17.33 -1.27
C LEU A 126 1.59 18.73 -1.40
N ARG A 127 2.25 19.02 -2.52
CA ARG A 127 2.80 20.35 -2.80
C ARG A 127 1.70 21.36 -3.05
N GLU A 128 0.67 20.97 -3.79
CA GLU A 128 -0.49 21.83 -4.01
C GLU A 128 -1.23 22.10 -2.70
N PHE A 129 -1.40 21.08 -1.86
CA PHE A 129 -1.94 21.23 -0.52
C PHE A 129 -1.10 22.19 0.34
N GLU A 130 0.22 22.04 0.36
CA GLU A 130 1.14 22.98 1.03
C GLU A 130 0.96 24.42 0.51
N SER A 131 0.91 24.60 -0.82
CA SER A 131 0.76 25.93 -1.43
C SER A 131 -0.56 26.58 -1.06
N ARG A 132 -1.66 25.83 -1.07
CA ARG A 132 -2.97 26.34 -0.65
C ARG A 132 -2.92 26.82 0.80
N ILE A 133 -2.34 26.04 1.73
CA ILE A 133 -2.19 26.49 3.12
C ILE A 133 -1.32 27.75 3.22
N ARG A 134 -0.24 27.83 2.43
CA ARG A 134 0.61 29.03 2.38
C ARG A 134 -0.18 30.26 1.90
N ASP A 135 -0.97 30.13 0.85
CA ASP A 135 -1.75 31.24 0.31
C ASP A 135 -2.76 31.77 1.34
N LEU A 136 -3.35 30.87 2.14
CA LEU A 136 -4.20 31.22 3.30
C LEU A 136 -3.45 32.07 4.34
N LEU A 137 -2.17 31.80 4.56
CA LEU A 137 -1.35 32.53 5.53
C LEU A 137 -0.94 33.93 5.03
N ILE A 138 -0.90 34.13 3.71
CA ILE A 138 -0.44 35.37 3.06
C ILE A 138 -1.58 36.36 2.80
N THR A 139 -2.85 35.92 2.72
CA THR A 139 -4.00 36.82 2.58
C THR A 139 -4.23 37.65 3.85
N GLU A 140 -3.46 38.73 4.01
CA GLU A 140 -3.81 39.87 4.86
C GLU A 140 -5.06 40.55 4.26
N THR A 141 -6.18 40.52 4.98
CA THR A 141 -7.42 41.17 4.51
C THR A 141 -7.42 42.67 4.77
N PRO A 142 -7.87 43.53 3.84
CA PRO A 142 -8.46 44.81 4.21
C PRO A 142 -9.76 44.58 5.03
N PRO A 143 -10.09 45.48 5.96
CA PRO A 143 -11.08 45.22 7.00
C PRO A 143 -12.49 45.53 6.46
N THR A 144 -13.29 44.54 6.08
CA THR A 144 -14.78 44.73 6.01
C THR A 144 -15.62 43.48 5.69
N THR A 145 -15.07 42.35 5.26
CA THR A 145 -15.90 41.15 4.97
C THR A 145 -15.86 40.16 6.13
N SER A 146 -17.06 39.81 6.63
CA SER A 146 -17.36 38.89 7.72
C SER A 146 -16.47 37.64 7.75
N VAL A 147 -15.77 37.47 8.88
CA VAL A 147 -14.80 36.41 9.16
C VAL A 147 -15.37 35.00 8.96
N SER A 148 -16.66 34.80 9.25
CA SER A 148 -17.33 33.49 9.20
C SER A 148 -17.56 32.95 7.78
N VAL A 149 -17.80 33.84 6.79
CA VAL A 149 -18.05 33.42 5.40
C VAL A 149 -16.76 33.01 4.70
N LYS A 150 -15.62 33.58 5.13
CA LYS A 150 -14.30 33.18 4.64
C LYS A 150 -13.90 31.82 5.20
N ILE A 151 -14.08 31.55 6.50
CA ILE A 151 -13.65 30.26 7.08
C ILE A 151 -14.29 29.05 6.36
N ASN A 152 -15.57 29.12 5.98
CA ASN A 152 -16.25 28.00 5.33
C ASN A 152 -15.77 27.73 3.89
N THR A 153 -15.57 28.77 3.08
CA THR A 153 -15.00 28.59 1.72
C THR A 153 -13.52 28.17 1.76
N LEU A 154 -12.81 28.56 2.82
CA LEU A 154 -11.42 28.16 3.06
C LEU A 154 -11.32 26.69 3.51
N THR A 155 -12.28 26.19 4.31
CA THR A 155 -12.37 24.76 4.64
C THR A 155 -12.72 23.90 3.44
N GLU A 156 -13.61 24.34 2.56
CA GLU A 156 -13.98 23.60 1.34
C GLU A 156 -12.77 23.44 0.39
N ALA A 157 -12.02 24.53 0.15
CA ALA A 157 -10.83 24.50 -0.71
C ALA A 157 -9.71 23.60 -0.15
N LEU A 158 -9.63 23.48 1.19
CA LEU A 158 -8.70 22.62 1.89
C LEU A 158 -9.16 21.14 1.87
N GLU A 159 -10.46 20.90 2.06
CA GLU A 159 -11.05 19.57 1.95
C GLU A 159 -10.88 18.98 0.55
N ASP A 160 -11.07 19.79 -0.50
CA ASP A 160 -10.91 19.31 -1.88
C ASP A 160 -9.45 18.97 -2.21
N ALA A 161 -8.50 19.79 -1.71
CA ALA A 161 -7.08 19.48 -1.84
C ALA A 161 -6.67 18.22 -1.05
N LEU A 162 -7.24 18.01 0.13
CA LEU A 162 -7.06 16.78 0.90
C LEU A 162 -7.64 15.58 0.16
N LYS A 163 -8.87 15.68 -0.37
CA LYS A 163 -9.50 14.61 -1.17
C LYS A 163 -8.64 14.22 -2.37
N GLU A 164 -8.00 15.19 -3.01
CA GLU A 164 -7.09 14.91 -4.13
C GLU A 164 -5.89 14.07 -3.66
N VAL A 165 -5.24 14.46 -2.57
CA VAL A 165 -4.13 13.71 -1.94
C VAL A 165 -4.59 12.30 -1.54
N PHE A 166 -5.76 12.16 -0.92
CA PHE A 166 -6.32 10.85 -0.58
C PHE A 166 -6.61 10.01 -1.82
N SER A 167 -7.20 10.59 -2.87
CA SER A 167 -7.47 9.87 -4.11
C SER A 167 -6.19 9.38 -4.80
N SER A 168 -5.11 10.18 -4.71
CA SER A 168 -3.78 9.78 -5.16
C SER A 168 -3.26 8.65 -4.29
N THR A 169 -3.42 8.72 -2.98
CA THR A 169 -2.99 7.68 -2.02
C THR A 169 -3.78 6.36 -2.23
N GLU A 170 -5.09 6.42 -2.37
CA GLU A 170 -5.97 5.27 -2.65
C GLU A 170 -5.67 4.61 -3.99
N LYS A 171 -5.43 5.38 -5.07
CA LYS A 171 -4.98 4.84 -6.37
C LYS A 171 -3.70 4.04 -6.24
N ILE A 172 -2.88 4.35 -5.24
CA ILE A 172 -1.61 3.69 -4.99
C ILE A 172 -1.83 2.43 -4.16
N LEU A 173 -2.57 2.53 -3.05
CA LEU A 173 -2.89 1.37 -2.21
C LEU A 173 -3.73 0.33 -2.96
N SER A 174 -4.74 0.75 -3.72
CA SER A 174 -5.60 -0.15 -4.51
C SER A 174 -4.84 -0.91 -5.61
N LYS A 175 -3.76 -0.33 -6.13
CA LYS A 175 -2.87 -1.00 -7.10
C LYS A 175 -1.81 -1.89 -6.45
N ALA A 176 -1.58 -1.73 -5.14
CA ALA A 176 -0.65 -2.55 -4.37
C ALA A 176 -1.37 -3.80 -3.79
N THR A 177 -2.66 -3.67 -3.45
CA THR A 177 -3.51 -4.79 -3.05
C THR A 177 -3.70 -5.85 -4.15
N GLU A 178 -3.58 -7.11 -3.74
CA GLU A 178 -3.66 -8.31 -4.56
C GLU A 178 -5.05 -8.46 -5.22
N VAL A 179 -5.06 -8.65 -6.54
CA VAL A 179 -6.28 -8.94 -7.30
C VAL A 179 -6.64 -10.40 -7.08
N VAL A 180 -7.65 -10.66 -6.24
CA VAL A 180 -8.26 -11.99 -6.17
C VAL A 180 -9.17 -12.18 -7.39
N SER A 181 -8.80 -13.14 -8.24
CA SER A 181 -9.47 -13.52 -9.48
C SER A 181 -11.00 -13.68 -9.34
N SER A 182 -11.74 -13.16 -10.32
CA SER A 182 -13.13 -13.52 -10.71
C SER A 182 -14.10 -13.87 -9.57
N ILE A 183 -14.84 -12.88 -9.07
CA ILE A 183 -15.92 -13.09 -8.09
C ILE A 183 -17.25 -13.28 -8.84
N ARG A 184 -17.98 -14.37 -8.54
CA ARG A 184 -19.37 -14.55 -9.02
C ARG A 184 -20.30 -13.82 -8.07
N ILE A 185 -21.07 -12.89 -8.62
CA ILE A 185 -22.09 -12.14 -7.88
C ILE A 185 -23.47 -12.38 -8.50
N PRO A 186 -24.56 -12.31 -7.70
CA PRO A 186 -25.92 -12.36 -8.21
C PRO A 186 -26.18 -11.29 -9.28
N GLU A 187 -27.00 -11.61 -10.27
CA GLU A 187 -27.29 -10.71 -11.39
C GLU A 187 -27.98 -9.41 -10.92
N SER A 188 -28.80 -9.47 -9.87
CA SER A 188 -29.41 -8.31 -9.21
C SER A 188 -28.36 -7.31 -8.73
N ASP A 189 -27.32 -7.82 -8.09
CA ASP A 189 -26.28 -7.02 -7.44
C ASP A 189 -25.31 -6.48 -8.50
N ALA A 190 -25.03 -7.27 -9.53
CA ALA A 190 -24.28 -6.82 -10.71
C ALA A 190 -24.97 -5.66 -11.44
N LYS A 191 -26.32 -5.69 -11.56
CA LYS A 191 -27.11 -4.61 -12.15
C LYS A 191 -27.07 -3.35 -11.29
N LEU A 192 -27.20 -3.49 -9.97
CA LEU A 192 -27.07 -2.38 -9.03
C LEU A 192 -25.69 -1.74 -9.08
N ILE A 193 -24.62 -2.55 -9.05
CA ILE A 193 -23.24 -2.09 -9.20
C ILE A 193 -23.05 -1.34 -10.51
N LYS A 194 -23.59 -1.87 -11.61
CA LYS A 194 -23.53 -1.20 -12.92
C LYS A 194 -24.25 0.15 -12.89
N LEU A 195 -25.44 0.23 -12.29
CA LEU A 195 -26.17 1.50 -12.16
C LEU A 195 -25.38 2.53 -11.35
N LEU A 196 -24.71 2.12 -10.27
CA LEU A 196 -23.88 3.03 -9.47
C LEU A 196 -22.64 3.51 -10.23
N VAL A 197 -22.09 2.69 -11.12
CA VAL A 197 -21.01 3.09 -12.02
C VAL A 197 -21.52 4.03 -13.12
N ASP A 198 -22.65 3.69 -13.76
CA ASP A 198 -23.26 4.48 -14.82
C ASP A 198 -23.75 5.85 -14.30
N ALA A 199 -24.17 5.92 -13.03
CA ALA A 199 -24.52 7.15 -12.32
C ALA A 199 -23.30 7.97 -11.85
N GLY A 200 -22.07 7.48 -12.08
CA GLY A 200 -20.83 8.16 -11.72
C GLY A 200 -20.49 8.11 -10.22
N ILE A 201 -21.20 7.31 -9.43
CA ILE A 201 -20.94 7.12 -7.99
C ILE A 201 -19.65 6.31 -7.79
N PHE A 202 -19.36 5.36 -8.68
CA PHE A 202 -18.09 4.63 -8.74
C PHE A 202 -17.51 4.70 -10.16
N ARG A 203 -16.18 4.74 -10.30
CA ARG A 203 -15.50 4.84 -11.61
C ARG A 203 -15.40 3.49 -12.32
N SER A 204 -15.52 2.38 -11.59
CA SER A 204 -15.54 1.04 -12.17
C SER A 204 -16.30 0.03 -11.31
N ARG A 205 -16.72 -1.09 -11.90
CA ARG A 205 -17.41 -2.16 -11.18
C ARG A 205 -16.53 -2.78 -10.08
N ASN A 206 -15.22 -2.87 -10.30
CA ASN A 206 -14.28 -3.39 -9.32
C ASN A 206 -14.10 -2.45 -8.13
N GLU A 207 -14.14 -1.13 -8.35
CA GLU A 207 -14.12 -0.14 -7.27
C GLU A 207 -15.37 -0.22 -6.42
N ALA A 208 -16.55 -0.33 -7.05
CA ALA A 208 -17.80 -0.56 -6.33
C ALA A 208 -17.74 -1.85 -5.51
N LEU A 209 -17.25 -2.94 -6.09
CA LEU A 209 -17.08 -4.23 -5.39
C LEU A 209 -16.11 -4.13 -4.21
N ALA A 210 -14.96 -3.48 -4.39
CA ALA A 210 -13.99 -3.28 -3.32
C ALA A 210 -14.58 -2.45 -2.17
N TYR A 211 -15.31 -1.38 -2.50
CA TYR A 211 -16.00 -0.56 -1.51
C TYR A 211 -17.03 -1.37 -0.71
N PHE A 212 -17.90 -2.12 -1.38
CA PHE A 212 -18.91 -2.94 -0.69
C PHE A 212 -18.29 -4.09 0.10
N ALA A 213 -17.24 -4.74 -0.40
CA ALA A 213 -16.51 -5.77 0.33
C ALA A 213 -15.89 -5.20 1.60
N HIS A 214 -15.22 -4.04 1.51
CA HIS A 214 -14.61 -3.38 2.66
C HIS A 214 -15.67 -2.99 3.70
N LYS A 215 -16.77 -2.36 3.27
CA LYS A 215 -17.88 -2.00 4.17
C LYS A 215 -18.59 -3.21 4.76
N GLY A 216 -18.71 -4.31 4.01
CA GLY A 216 -19.26 -5.57 4.51
C GLY A 216 -18.39 -6.21 5.59
N ILE A 217 -17.06 -6.19 5.41
CA ILE A 217 -16.08 -6.64 6.42
C ILE A 217 -16.13 -5.74 7.65
N GLU A 218 -16.20 -4.41 7.45
CA GLU A 218 -16.28 -3.43 8.54
C GLU A 218 -17.55 -3.62 9.38
N ALA A 219 -18.72 -3.78 8.74
CA ALA A 219 -19.98 -4.07 9.43
C ALA A 219 -19.99 -5.44 10.13
N SER A 220 -19.13 -6.36 9.68
CA SER A 220 -18.99 -7.72 10.19
C SER A 220 -17.85 -7.89 11.20
N ARG A 221 -17.14 -6.80 11.55
CA ARG A 221 -15.88 -6.85 12.30
C ARG A 221 -16.00 -7.57 13.64
N ASP A 222 -17.11 -7.38 14.36
CA ASP A 222 -17.30 -7.98 15.69
C ASP A 222 -17.39 -9.51 15.68
N TRP A 223 -18.11 -10.10 14.72
CA TRP A 223 -18.20 -11.56 14.63
C TRP A 223 -16.97 -12.16 13.94
N LEU A 224 -16.37 -11.46 12.97
CA LEU A 224 -15.12 -11.87 12.35
C LEU A 224 -13.97 -11.92 13.36
N ASN A 225 -13.87 -10.95 14.25
CA ASN A 225 -12.91 -10.96 15.36
C ASN A 225 -13.14 -12.16 16.28
N ARG A 226 -14.39 -12.47 16.63
CA ARG A 226 -14.71 -13.66 17.43
C ARG A 226 -14.33 -14.96 16.71
N VAL A 227 -14.53 -15.05 15.40
CA VAL A 227 -14.09 -16.21 14.61
C VAL A 227 -12.57 -16.29 14.60
N GLN A 228 -11.88 -15.17 14.45
CA GLN A 228 -10.42 -15.11 14.46
C GLN A 228 -9.85 -15.54 15.82
N GLU A 229 -10.43 -15.08 16.93
CA GLU A 229 -10.08 -15.53 18.28
C GLU A 229 -10.30 -17.04 18.47
N ARG A 230 -11.41 -17.58 17.95
CA ARG A 230 -11.69 -19.02 18.03
C ARG A 230 -10.71 -19.84 17.18
N LEU A 231 -10.36 -19.36 15.99
CA LEU A 231 -9.34 -19.98 15.13
C LEU A 231 -7.95 -19.93 15.79
N HIS A 232 -7.63 -18.83 16.46
CA HIS A 232 -6.39 -18.72 17.25
C HIS A 232 -6.37 -19.77 18.36
N LYS A 233 -7.49 -19.91 19.08
CA LYS A 233 -7.62 -20.88 20.16
C LYS A 233 -7.54 -22.34 19.68
N ILE A 234 -8.07 -22.62 18.50
CA ILE A 234 -7.91 -23.93 17.84
C ILE A 234 -6.44 -24.21 17.53
N ARG A 235 -5.70 -23.20 17.04
CA ARG A 235 -4.26 -23.34 16.77
C ARG A 235 -3.44 -23.52 18.05
N GLU A 236 -3.77 -22.78 19.11
CA GLU A 236 -3.13 -22.95 20.42
C GLU A 236 -3.35 -24.36 20.97
N LEU A 237 -4.60 -24.85 20.93
CA LEU A 237 -4.93 -26.21 21.37
C LEU A 237 -4.20 -27.27 20.51
N GLN A 238 -4.11 -27.07 19.19
CA GLN A 238 -3.33 -27.94 18.32
C GLN A 238 -1.83 -27.95 18.67
N GLU A 239 -1.28 -26.81 19.10
CA GLU A 239 0.11 -26.68 19.53
C GLU A 239 0.34 -27.32 20.91
N GLU A 240 -0.56 -27.10 21.86
CA GLU A 240 -0.53 -27.74 23.18
C GLU A 240 -0.64 -29.26 23.05
N THR A 241 -1.56 -29.75 22.21
CA THR A 241 -1.72 -31.19 21.95
C THR A 241 -0.46 -31.75 21.30
N ARG A 242 0.20 -31.00 20.41
CA ARG A 242 1.48 -31.43 19.83
C ARG A 242 2.58 -31.52 20.88
N LYS A 243 2.67 -30.53 21.78
CA LYS A 243 3.66 -30.52 22.87
C LYS A 243 3.44 -31.66 23.87
N GLU A 244 2.20 -31.90 24.28
CA GLU A 244 1.85 -33.02 25.16
C GLU A 244 2.21 -34.37 24.51
N LEU A 245 1.93 -34.52 23.22
CA LEU A 245 2.35 -35.72 22.48
C LEU A 245 3.89 -35.85 22.45
N GLU A 246 4.62 -34.77 22.19
CA GLU A 246 6.09 -34.76 22.22
C GLU A 246 6.67 -35.10 23.60
N GLU A 247 6.02 -34.67 24.68
CA GLU A 247 6.39 -35.01 26.06
C GLU A 247 6.12 -36.48 26.39
N ILE A 248 4.94 -37.00 26.02
CA ILE A 248 4.60 -38.43 26.17
C ILE A 248 5.59 -39.30 25.39
N PHE A 249 5.93 -38.90 24.14
CA PHE A 249 6.92 -39.62 23.36
C PHE A 249 8.31 -39.57 24.02
N LYS A 250 8.71 -38.48 24.67
CA LYS A 250 10.00 -38.42 25.41
C LYS A 250 10.02 -39.33 26.64
N GLU A 251 8.95 -39.35 27.43
CA GLU A 251 8.88 -40.21 28.64
C GLU A 251 8.91 -41.70 28.29
N ASP A 252 8.28 -42.12 27.18
CA ASP A 252 8.34 -43.49 26.68
C ASP A 252 9.74 -43.90 26.16
N PHE A 253 10.59 -42.94 25.75
CA PHE A 253 11.98 -43.21 25.38
C PHE A 253 12.90 -43.32 26.61
N ASP A 254 12.68 -42.51 27.65
CA ASP A 254 13.50 -42.53 28.88
C ASP A 254 13.20 -43.76 29.79
N GLN A 255 12.01 -44.36 29.68
CA GLN A 255 11.69 -45.61 30.40
C GLN A 255 12.30 -46.86 29.75
N LYS A 256 12.61 -46.84 28.44
CA LYS A 256 13.27 -47.97 27.75
C LYS A 256 14.79 -48.00 27.88
N GLU A 257 15.42 -46.93 28.35
CA GLU A 257 16.86 -46.92 28.67
C GLU A 257 17.17 -47.40 30.10
N ASN A 258 16.16 -47.57 30.95
CA ASN A 258 16.32 -47.95 32.37
C ASN A 258 15.77 -49.36 32.73
N GLU A 259 15.38 -50.16 31.73
CA GLU A 259 15.19 -51.63 31.86
C GLU A 259 16.32 -52.39 31.15
#